data_AF-A0A845X332-F1
#
_entry.id   AF-A0A845X332-F1
#
_cell.length_a   1.000
_cell.length_b   1.000
_cell.length_c   1.000
_cell.angle_alpha   90.00
_cell.angle_beta   90.00
_cell.angle_gamma   90.00
#
_symmetry.space_group_name_H-M   'P 1'
#
loop_
_entity.id
_entity.type
_entity.pdbx_description
1 polymer ?
#
loop_
_entity_poly.entity_id
_entity_poly.type
_entity_poly.pdbx_seq_one_letter_code
_entity_poly.pdbx_strand_id
1 'polypeptide(L)'
;MYDNFCKYLIETYPDDFAAWLLGKVTPLTKLEPTELISAPIRADSLLLQGEDVVLHVEFQTKPDPKIPRRMADYFLRLLNKFPEHEIKQVVIYLRRTNSPLVQ
;
A
#
# COMPACT_ATOMS: atom_id res chain seq x y z
N MET A 1 -5.37 16.35 4.43
CA MET A 1 -4.94 17.21 3.31
C MET A 1 -3.78 16.57 2.53
N TYR A 2 -2.64 16.27 3.15
CA TYR A 2 -1.55 15.51 2.49
C TYR A 2 -2.00 14.10 2.03
N ASP A 3 -2.74 13.39 2.88
CA ASP A 3 -3.29 12.06 2.57
C ASP A 3 -4.20 12.06 1.32
N ASN A 4 -5.14 13.01 1.23
CA ASN A 4 -6.04 13.13 0.08
C ASN A 4 -5.30 13.45 -1.23
N PHE A 5 -4.25 14.25 -1.19
CA PHE A 5 -3.47 14.58 -2.39
C PHE A 5 -2.65 13.38 -2.87
N CYS A 6 -2.04 12.62 -1.95
CA CYS A 6 -1.30 11.41 -2.33
C CYS A 6 -2.24 10.30 -2.83
N LYS A 7 -3.40 10.13 -2.21
CA LYS A 7 -4.45 9.25 -2.73
C LYS A 7 -4.86 9.65 -4.15
N TYR A 8 -5.13 10.93 -4.37
CA TYR A 8 -5.46 11.45 -5.70
C TYR A 8 -4.36 11.18 -6.73
N LEU A 9 -3.09 11.41 -6.38
CA LEU A 9 -1.98 11.16 -7.28
C LEU A 9 -1.88 9.69 -7.70
N ILE A 10 -2.10 8.75 -6.79
CA ILE A 10 -1.97 7.34 -7.15
C ILE A 10 -3.19 6.83 -7.91
N GLU A 11 -4.37 7.35 -7.60
CA GLU A 11 -5.56 7.08 -8.41
C GLU A 11 -5.43 7.63 -9.82
N THR A 12 -4.72 8.75 -9.99
CA THR A 12 -4.50 9.38 -11.30
C THR A 12 -3.36 8.73 -12.08
N TYR A 13 -2.31 8.27 -11.38
CA TYR A 13 -1.06 7.78 -11.96
C TYR A 13 -0.64 6.41 -11.38
N PRO A 14 -1.49 5.37 -11.43
CA PRO A 14 -1.20 4.09 -10.78
C PRO A 14 0.04 3.40 -11.33
N ASP A 15 0.27 3.48 -12.64
CA ASP A 15 1.42 2.85 -13.31
C ASP A 15 2.75 3.54 -12.98
N ASP A 16 2.76 4.87 -12.85
CA ASP A 16 3.96 5.62 -12.46
C ASP A 16 4.37 5.28 -11.02
N PHE A 17 3.39 5.18 -10.11
CA PHE A 17 3.64 4.75 -8.74
C PHE A 17 4.04 3.28 -8.66
N ALA A 18 3.47 2.40 -9.49
CA ALA A 18 3.90 1.02 -9.61
C ALA A 18 5.36 0.94 -10.04
N ALA A 19 5.73 1.66 -11.11
CA ALA A 19 7.08 1.70 -11.63
C ALA A 19 8.08 2.24 -10.60
N TRP A 20 7.71 3.30 -9.88
CA TRP A 20 8.54 3.86 -8.81
C TRP A 20 8.75 2.89 -7.65
N LEU A 21 7.68 2.27 -7.15
CA LEU A 21 7.73 1.43 -5.94
C LEU A 21 8.23 0.01 -6.19
N LEU A 22 8.01 -0.52 -7.39
CA LEU A 22 8.45 -1.87 -7.78
C LEU A 22 9.79 -1.85 -8.54
N GLY A 23 10.25 -0.68 -9.01
CA GLY A 23 11.48 -0.55 -9.80
C GLY A 23 11.38 -1.09 -11.22
N LYS A 24 10.19 -1.52 -11.66
CA LYS A 24 9.90 -2.03 -13.01
C LYS A 24 8.52 -1.55 -13.46
N VAL A 25 8.37 -1.20 -14.73
CA VAL A 25 7.05 -0.86 -15.31
C VAL A 25 6.16 -2.09 -15.21
N THR A 26 5.13 -2.01 -14.38
CA THR A 26 4.17 -3.09 -14.16
C THR A 26 2.78 -2.48 -14.28
N PRO A 27 1.97 -2.89 -15.28
CA PRO A 27 0.58 -2.45 -15.36
C PRO A 27 -0.14 -2.91 -14.10
N LEU A 28 -0.64 -1.97 -13.29
CA LEU A 28 -1.38 -2.30 -12.08
C LEU A 28 -2.80 -1.75 -12.15
N THR A 29 -3.76 -2.58 -11.74
CA THR A 29 -5.15 -2.16 -11.58
C THR A 29 -5.45 -1.91 -10.10
N LYS A 30 -6.18 -0.84 -9.80
CA LYS A 30 -6.65 -0.57 -8.44
C LYS A 30 -7.61 -1.65 -8.00
N LEU A 31 -7.37 -2.15 -6.80
CA LEU A 31 -8.24 -3.09 -6.12
C LEU A 31 -9.09 -2.36 -5.07
N GLU A 32 -10.41 -2.49 -5.15
CA GLU A 32 -11.30 -1.86 -4.18
C GLU A 32 -11.26 -2.61 -2.83
N PRO A 33 -11.00 -1.93 -1.69
CA PRO A 33 -10.79 -2.58 -0.39
C PRO A 33 -11.94 -3.49 0.06
N THR A 34 -13.16 -3.15 -0.34
CA THR A 34 -14.40 -3.91 -0.08
C THR A 34 -14.41 -5.28 -0.74
N GLU A 35 -13.68 -5.49 -1.83
CA GLU A 35 -13.61 -6.78 -2.52
C GLU A 35 -12.57 -7.72 -1.90
N LEU A 36 -11.69 -7.20 -1.04
CA LEU A 36 -10.53 -7.92 -0.51
C LEU A 36 -10.61 -8.27 0.96
N ILE A 37 -11.24 -7.42 1.76
CA ILE A 37 -11.16 -7.52 3.20
C ILE A 37 -12.54 -7.20 3.77
N SER A 38 -13.19 -8.20 4.36
CA SER A 38 -14.52 -8.10 5.00
C SER A 38 -14.62 -6.98 6.07
N ALA A 39 -13.51 -6.40 6.49
CA ALA A 39 -13.43 -5.14 7.21
C ALA A 39 -12.04 -4.53 6.93
N PRO A 40 -11.89 -3.58 5.99
CA PRO A 40 -10.61 -2.89 5.83
C PRO A 40 -10.23 -2.30 7.19
N ILE A 41 -9.01 -2.61 7.65
CA ILE A 41 -8.56 -2.16 8.97
C ILE A 41 -8.58 -0.63 9.01
N ARG A 42 -8.30 0.04 7.88
CA ARG A 42 -8.50 1.47 7.62
C ARG A 42 -8.65 1.78 6.12
N ALA A 43 -9.36 2.88 5.82
CA ALA A 43 -9.59 3.43 4.49
C ALA A 43 -8.39 4.17 3.86
N ASP A 44 -7.20 4.08 4.47
CA ASP A 44 -5.99 4.82 4.06
C ASP A 44 -4.94 3.92 3.39
N SER A 45 -5.30 2.67 3.11
CA SER A 45 -4.49 1.70 2.37
C SER A 45 -4.92 1.65 0.92
N LEU A 46 -3.94 1.62 0.01
CA LEU A 46 -4.16 1.38 -1.41
C LEU A 46 -3.66 -0.01 -1.76
N LEU A 47 -4.47 -0.75 -2.51
CA LEU A 47 -4.13 -2.05 -3.07
C LEU A 47 -4.12 -1.95 -4.59
N LEU A 48 -3.05 -2.41 -5.20
CA LEU A 48 -2.84 -2.43 -6.64
C LEU A 48 -2.45 -3.86 -7.03
N GLN A 49 -3.08 -4.42 -8.06
CA GLN A 49 -2.80 -5.78 -8.55
C GLN A 49 -2.28 -5.74 -9.98
N GLY A 50 -1.19 -6.47 -10.21
CA GLY A 50 -0.65 -6.82 -11.52
C GLY A 50 -0.83 -8.31 -11.80
N GLU A 51 -0.12 -8.80 -12.81
CA GLU A 51 -0.19 -10.20 -13.23
C GLU A 51 0.39 -11.17 -12.18
N ASP A 52 1.52 -10.80 -11.57
CA ASP A 52 2.29 -11.65 -10.65
C ASP A 52 2.54 -10.98 -9.28
N VAL A 53 2.01 -9.78 -9.06
CA VAL A 53 2.31 -8.96 -7.88
C VAL A 53 1.07 -8.26 -7.34
N VAL A 54 1.00 -8.15 -6.02
CA VAL A 54 0.08 -7.25 -5.33
C VAL A 54 0.89 -6.26 -4.52
N LEU A 55 0.69 -4.98 -4.82
CA LEU A 55 1.32 -3.86 -4.16
C LEU A 55 0.34 -3.24 -3.15
N HIS A 56 0.72 -3.27 -1.88
CA HIS A 56 0.01 -2.63 -0.78
C HIS A 56 0.78 -1.41 -0.28
N VAL A 57 0.13 -0.24 -0.34
CA VAL A 57 0.73 1.04 0.03
C VAL A 57 -0.06 1.71 1.15
N GLU A 58 0.61 2.17 2.19
CA GLU A 58 0.03 2.94 3.30
C GLU A 58 0.69 4.31 3.46
N PHE A 59 -0.13 5.36 3.58
CA PHE A 59 0.34 6.73 3.78
C PHE A 59 0.34 7.11 5.26
N GLN A 60 1.45 7.67 5.73
CA GLN A 60 1.58 8.16 7.09
C GLN A 60 2.07 9.60 7.11
N THR A 61 1.38 10.46 7.86
CA THR A 61 1.86 11.83 8.12
C THR A 61 2.66 11.94 9.42
N LYS A 62 2.59 10.92 10.28
CA LYS A 62 3.33 10.81 11.54
C LYS A 62 3.72 9.34 11.76
N PRO A 63 4.83 9.07 12.47
CA PRO A 63 5.14 7.73 12.93
C PRO A 63 3.99 7.15 13.77
N ASP A 64 3.63 5.90 13.50
CA ASP A 64 2.63 5.15 14.24
C ASP A 64 3.22 3.78 14.62
N PRO A 65 3.39 3.47 15.92
CA PRO A 65 3.95 2.20 16.36
C PRO A 65 3.08 0.98 15.98
N LYS A 66 1.83 1.20 15.54
CA LYS A 66 0.93 0.13 15.08
C LYS A 66 1.17 -0.26 13.62
N ILE A 67 1.99 0.49 12.87
CA ILE A 67 2.28 0.22 11.45
C ILE A 67 2.79 -1.20 11.22
N PRO A 68 3.82 -1.70 11.94
CA PRO A 68 4.35 -3.04 11.67
C PRO A 68 3.29 -4.14 11.81
N ARG A 69 2.50 -4.08 12.89
CA ARG A 69 1.39 -5.02 13.11
C ARG A 69 0.33 -4.92 12.01
N ARG A 70 0.01 -3.69 11.55
CA ARG A 70 -0.98 -3.48 10.49
C ARG A 70 -0.50 -4.04 9.16
N MET A 71 0.75 -3.77 8.78
CA MET A 71 1.34 -4.33 7.55
C MET A 71 1.35 -5.87 7.57
N ALA A 72 1.69 -6.47 8.72
CA ALA A 72 1.63 -7.93 8.89
C ALA A 72 0.22 -8.50 8.74
N ASP A 73 -0.80 -7.86 9.32
CA ASP A 73 -2.19 -8.33 9.17
C ASP A 73 -2.67 -8.26 7.72
N TYR A 74 -2.36 -7.17 7.01
CA TYR A 74 -2.63 -7.05 5.57
C TYR A 74 -1.86 -8.10 4.76
N PHE A 75 -0.60 -8.35 5.08
CA PHE A 75 0.23 -9.33 4.36
C PHE A 75 -0.41 -10.72 4.41
N LEU A 76 -0.81 -11.18 5.59
CA LEU A 76 -1.43 -12.49 5.75
C LEU A 76 -2.76 -12.59 4.99
N ARG A 77 -3.57 -11.54 4.99
CA ARG A 77 -4.83 -11.50 4.23
C ARG A 77 -4.59 -11.55 2.73
N LEU A 78 -3.61 -10.79 2.24
CA LEU A 78 -3.24 -10.75 0.83
C LEU A 78 -2.65 -12.08 0.37
N LEU A 79 -1.77 -12.69 1.16
CA LEU A 79 -1.20 -14.00 0.88
C LEU A 79 -2.29 -15.08 0.76
N ASN A 80 -3.28 -15.05 1.66
CA ASN A 80 -4.40 -16.00 1.60
C ASN A 80 -5.28 -15.79 0.36
N LYS A 81 -5.42 -14.55 -0.12
CA LYS A 81 -6.26 -14.24 -1.28
C LYS A 81 -5.54 -14.43 -2.61
N PHE A 82 -4.23 -14.17 -2.65
CA PHE A 82 -3.39 -14.24 -3.84
C PHE A 82 -2.16 -15.10 -3.57
N PRO A 83 -2.33 -16.42 -3.38
CA PRO A 83 -1.23 -17.30 -2.98
C PRO A 83 -0.09 -17.36 -3.99
N GLU A 84 -0.39 -17.16 -5.28
CA GLU A 84 0.58 -17.19 -6.37
C GLU A 84 1.20 -15.83 -6.68
N HIS A 85 0.79 -14.74 -6.01
CA HIS A 85 1.32 -13.40 -6.27
C HIS A 85 2.40 -13.04 -5.27
N GLU A 86 3.43 -12.35 -5.73
CA GLU A 86 4.37 -11.67 -4.85
C GLU A 86 3.67 -10.51 -4.14
N ILE A 87 3.74 -10.49 -2.80
CA ILE A 87 3.16 -9.39 -2.03
C ILE A 87 4.26 -8.37 -1.71
N LYS A 88 4.13 -7.16 -2.25
CA LYS A 88 5.00 -6.02 -1.97
C LYS A 88 4.28 -5.01 -1.07
N GLN A 89 4.95 -4.59 -0.02
CA GLN A 89 4.38 -3.73 1.01
C GLN A 89 5.25 -2.49 1.21
N VAL A 90 4.64 -1.32 1.12
CA VAL A 90 5.34 -0.04 1.25
C VAL A 90 4.58 0.89 2.19
N VAL A 91 5.30 1.54 3.10
CA VAL A 91 4.76 2.63 3.91
C VAL A 91 5.46 3.92 3.50
N ILE A 92 4.68 4.91 3.07
CA ILE A 92 5.18 6.20 2.64
C ILE A 92 4.93 7.25 3.73
N TYR A 93 6.01 7.78 4.27
CA TYR A 93 5.96 8.88 5.24
C TYR A 93 5.99 10.23 4.51
N LEU A 94 4.86 10.93 4.51
CA LEU A 94 4.66 12.21 3.81
C LEU A 94 5.33 13.41 4.50
N ARG A 95 5.89 13.18 5.69
CA ARG A 95 6.65 14.18 6.43
C ARG A 95 7.97 13.56 6.86
N ARG A 96 9.04 14.33 6.73
CA ARG A 96 10.34 13.97 7.29
C ARG A 96 10.17 13.65 8.78
N THR A 97 10.77 12.55 9.21
CA THR A 97 10.76 12.11 10.60
C THR A 97 12.14 11.62 10.99
N ASN A 98 12.51 11.85 12.25
CA ASN A 98 13.71 11.28 12.87
C ASN A 98 13.32 10.19 13.88
N SER A 99 12.09 9.67 13.79
CA SER A 99 11.59 8.67 14.72
C SER A 99 12.34 7.35 14.49
N PRO A 100 12.79 6.67 15.56
CA PRO A 100 13.43 5.36 15.44
C PRO A 100 12.49 4.27 14.91
N LEU A 101 11.18 4.54 14.88
CA LEU A 101 10.16 3.66 14.31
C LEU A 101 10.16 3.65 12.77
N VAL A 102 10.88 4.58 12.13
CA VAL A 102 10.95 4.75 10.67
C VAL A 102 12.43 4.80 10.30
N GLN A 103 12.92 3.77 9.60
CA GLN A 103 14.32 3.62 9.20
C GLN A 103 14.44 3.56 7.69
#